data_AF-A0A2G9HAU6-F1
#
_entry.id   AF-A0A2G9HAU6-F1
#
_cell.length_a   1.000
_cell.length_b   1.000
_cell.length_c   1.000
_cell.angle_alpha   90.00
_cell.angle_beta   90.00
_cell.angle_gamma   90.00
#
_symmetry.space_group_name_H-M   'P 1'
#
loop_
_entity.id
_entity.type
_entity.pdbx_description
1 polymer ?
#
loop_
_entity_poly.entity_id
_entity_poly.type
_entity_poly.pdbx_seq_one_letter_code
_entity_poly.pdbx_strand_id
1 'polypeptide(L)'
;MMGEIRGVDCGISGYNPLKNSNKPNSDQEHGSNIKVYKNVNSRNPRNPRMQVVVGVSGSHVNFVGTNYSGEATTPQLCNYALGVFDKESGVLKMVPIAANRIFRLEPKFVGLEQPENERPDEPKEEVTVERADKFRNLTLMYSTKKNIRRDEKRETLRQTEDPGKQENMDQKLKGIKVNTKALEAIASTANALNIPPYDLEATVAEKAYPLDKIILKGEWDYLLDIFELTQAGSDVDPEVYPSFVCNRVHKLEILKDESKKKRMAGILSYITHLIRFKDKHSMDGVSSAKRHKLPNILSQKFSSMFGSANDKRIPDEKQKLLISYVLVLSLFVDDFRSDPSDMAKDLRINPITLRTH
;
A
#
# COMPACT_ATOMS: atom_id res chain seq x y z
N MET A 1 -49.50 -9.17 3.97
CA MET A 1 -49.53 -8.62 5.33
C MET A 1 -48.16 -8.05 5.65
N MET A 2 -48.06 -6.74 5.66
CA MET A 2 -46.92 -5.98 6.19
C MET A 2 -46.91 -6.10 7.72
N GLY A 3 -45.71 -6.16 8.30
CA GLY A 3 -45.49 -5.97 9.73
C GLY A 3 -44.10 -5.36 9.91
N GLU A 4 -44.07 -4.05 10.14
CA GLU A 4 -42.89 -3.26 10.50
C GLU A 4 -42.27 -3.78 11.81
N ILE A 5 -40.94 -3.85 11.88
CA ILE A 5 -40.23 -3.92 13.17
C ILE A 5 -39.41 -2.64 13.29
N ARG A 6 -39.94 -1.74 14.13
CA ARG A 6 -39.31 -0.49 14.56
C ARG A 6 -38.01 -0.79 15.32
N GLY A 7 -37.00 0.03 15.05
CA GLY A 7 -35.74 0.04 15.78
C GLY A 7 -35.95 0.34 17.26
N VAL A 8 -35.27 -0.43 18.11
CA VAL A 8 -35.19 -0.18 19.54
C VAL A 8 -33.84 0.44 19.83
N ASP A 9 -33.89 1.67 20.34
CA ASP A 9 -32.76 2.43 20.86
C ASP A 9 -31.99 1.64 21.91
N CYS A 10 -30.72 1.37 21.63
CA CYS A 10 -29.78 0.86 22.62
C CYS A 10 -29.37 1.99 23.57
N GLY A 11 -30.15 2.16 24.64
CA GLY A 11 -29.75 2.93 25.81
C GLY A 11 -28.51 2.32 26.46
N ILE A 12 -27.40 3.07 26.45
CA ILE A 12 -26.16 2.73 27.16
C ILE A 12 -26.42 2.88 28.66
N SER A 13 -26.86 1.80 29.32
CA SER A 13 -26.89 1.73 30.78
C SER A 13 -25.46 1.59 31.29
N GLY A 14 -24.88 2.71 31.68
CA GLY A 14 -23.53 2.80 32.25
C GLY A 14 -23.48 2.18 33.63
N TYR A 15 -23.22 0.87 33.70
CA TYR A 15 -22.80 0.23 34.93
C TYR A 15 -21.35 0.63 35.23
N ASN A 16 -21.15 1.43 36.28
CA ASN A 16 -19.84 1.93 36.71
C ASN A 16 -19.35 1.12 37.92
N PRO A 17 -18.42 0.16 37.75
CA PRO A 17 -18.00 -0.75 38.81
C PRO A 17 -17.19 -0.08 39.94
N LEU A 18 -16.89 1.22 39.82
CA LEU A 18 -16.17 2.00 40.84
C LEU A 18 -17.07 2.63 41.90
N LYS A 19 -18.41 2.49 41.82
CA LYS A 19 -19.33 3.19 42.74
C LYS A 19 -19.47 2.52 44.12
N ASN A 20 -18.90 1.33 44.33
CA ASN A 20 -19.07 0.56 45.57
C ASN A 20 -17.82 0.43 46.46
N SER A 21 -16.69 1.07 46.13
CA SER A 21 -15.45 0.91 46.91
C SER A 21 -15.30 1.85 48.11
N ASN A 22 -16.30 2.69 48.41
CA ASN A 22 -16.25 3.62 49.55
C ASN A 22 -17.22 3.21 50.66
N LYS A 23 -16.93 2.09 51.33
CA LYS A 23 -17.31 1.87 52.73
C LYS A 23 -16.11 1.26 53.47
N PRO A 24 -15.65 1.85 54.58
CA PRO A 24 -14.58 1.25 55.36
C PRO A 24 -15.24 0.24 56.30
N ASN A 25 -15.30 -1.03 55.89
CA ASN A 25 -15.50 -2.11 56.85
C ASN A 25 -14.16 -2.84 57.01
N SER A 26 -13.66 -2.73 58.23
CA SER A 26 -12.60 -3.54 58.80
C SER A 26 -12.93 -5.01 58.61
N ASP A 27 -12.18 -5.69 57.75
CA ASP A 27 -11.79 -7.09 57.90
C ASP A 27 -10.54 -7.32 57.03
N GLN A 28 -9.55 -8.00 57.59
CA GLN A 28 -8.29 -8.33 56.94
C GLN A 28 -8.54 -9.27 55.76
N GLU A 29 -8.72 -8.72 54.57
CA GLU A 29 -8.67 -9.49 53.33
C GLU A 29 -7.32 -9.25 52.65
N HIS A 30 -6.54 -10.32 52.45
CA HIS A 30 -5.40 -10.36 51.55
C HIS A 30 -5.88 -10.16 50.09
N GLY A 31 -6.32 -8.94 49.77
CA GLY A 31 -6.90 -8.60 48.48
C GLY A 31 -5.84 -8.23 47.47
N SER A 32 -5.86 -8.85 46.30
CA SER A 32 -5.15 -8.36 45.11
C SER A 32 -5.67 -6.97 44.71
N ASN A 33 -4.78 -6.01 44.48
CA ASN A 33 -5.15 -4.67 44.01
C ASN A 33 -5.13 -4.64 42.48
N ILE A 34 -6.29 -4.42 41.86
CA ILE A 34 -6.44 -4.33 40.40
C ILE A 34 -6.55 -2.85 40.01
N LYS A 35 -5.61 -2.36 39.21
CA LYS A 35 -5.60 -1.00 38.64
C LYS A 35 -5.70 -1.05 37.12
N VAL A 36 -6.58 -0.23 36.55
CA VAL A 36 -6.75 -0.11 35.09
C VAL A 36 -6.38 1.30 34.66
N TYR A 37 -5.40 1.40 33.77
CA TYR A 37 -4.93 2.63 33.17
C TYR A 37 -5.43 2.74 31.74
N LYS A 38 -5.94 3.91 31.36
CA LYS A 38 -6.43 4.20 30.02
C LYS A 38 -5.76 5.46 29.50
N ASN A 39 -5.16 5.38 28.32
CA ASN A 39 -4.58 6.54 27.67
C ASN A 39 -5.70 7.47 27.16
N VAL A 40 -5.59 8.75 27.48
CA VAL A 40 -6.56 9.82 27.13
C VAL A 40 -6.23 10.46 25.76
N ASN A 41 -5.53 9.75 24.88
CA ASN A 41 -5.17 10.28 23.57
C ASN A 41 -6.39 10.49 22.67
N SER A 42 -6.68 11.75 22.36
CA SER A 42 -7.80 12.19 21.50
C SER A 42 -7.65 11.80 20.02
N ARG A 43 -6.47 11.28 19.60
CA ARG A 43 -6.20 10.89 18.20
C ARG A 43 -6.93 9.63 17.73
N ASN A 44 -7.33 8.72 18.63
CA ASN A 44 -8.09 7.52 18.26
C ASN A 44 -9.13 7.14 19.35
N PRO A 45 -10.28 7.83 19.40
CA PRO A 45 -11.29 7.61 20.43
C PRO A 45 -11.98 6.24 20.35
N ARG A 46 -11.90 5.56 19.19
CA ARG A 46 -12.53 4.25 18.97
C ARG A 46 -11.73 3.08 19.53
N ASN A 47 -10.41 3.22 19.71
CA ASN A 47 -9.58 2.15 20.29
C ASN A 47 -8.47 2.71 21.21
N PRO A 48 -8.81 3.08 22.45
CA PRO A 48 -7.85 3.65 23.40
C PRO A 48 -6.86 2.58 23.87
N ARG A 49 -5.58 2.97 24.00
CA ARG A 49 -4.57 2.13 24.65
C ARG A 49 -4.93 1.95 26.12
N MET A 50 -4.98 0.70 26.57
CA MET A 50 -5.32 0.32 27.93
C MET A 50 -4.23 -0.60 28.49
N GLN A 51 -3.95 -0.43 29.78
CA GLN A 51 -3.03 -1.25 30.55
C GLN A 51 -3.71 -1.65 31.86
N VAL A 52 -3.69 -2.94 32.18
CA VAL A 52 -4.22 -3.50 33.43
C VAL A 52 -3.04 -3.97 34.25
N VAL A 53 -2.97 -3.53 35.51
CA VAL A 53 -1.95 -3.93 36.48
C VAL A 53 -2.65 -4.61 37.65
N VAL A 54 -2.29 -5.86 37.92
CA VAL A 54 -2.79 -6.64 39.04
C VAL A 54 -1.63 -6.88 40.01
N GLY A 55 -1.67 -6.22 41.16
CA GLY A 55 -0.70 -6.43 42.24
C GLY A 55 -1.24 -7.42 43.26
N VAL A 56 -0.40 -8.38 43.66
CA VAL A 56 -0.73 -9.30 44.76
C VAL A 56 -0.10 -8.76 46.05
N SER A 57 -0.95 -8.43 47.02
CA SER A 57 -0.54 -7.89 48.32
C SER A 57 0.43 -8.84 49.03
N GLY A 58 1.65 -8.36 49.29
CA GLY A 58 2.72 -9.14 49.93
C GLY A 58 3.74 -9.79 48.98
N SER A 59 3.64 -9.58 47.66
CA SER A 59 4.63 -10.06 46.69
C SER A 59 5.31 -8.92 45.93
N HIS A 60 6.55 -9.15 45.48
CA HIS A 60 7.27 -8.22 44.60
C HIS A 60 6.87 -8.40 43.11
N VAL A 61 5.76 -9.08 42.82
CA VAL A 61 5.33 -9.41 41.45
C VAL A 61 4.05 -8.66 41.11
N ASN A 62 4.11 -7.86 40.05
CA ASN A 62 2.97 -7.20 39.44
C ASN A 62 2.66 -7.84 38.10
N PHE A 63 1.43 -8.24 37.87
CA PHE A 63 1.00 -8.76 36.58
C PHE A 63 0.49 -7.61 35.71
N VAL A 64 1.10 -7.41 34.54
CA VAL A 64 0.76 -6.30 33.64
C VAL A 64 0.25 -6.85 32.32
N GLY A 65 -0.92 -6.41 31.89
CA GLY A 65 -1.46 -6.70 30.56
C GLY A 65 -1.75 -5.42 29.79
N THR A 66 -1.54 -5.46 28.47
CA THR A 66 -1.80 -4.32 27.58
C THR A 66 -2.63 -4.79 26.38
N ASN A 67 -3.35 -3.85 25.75
CA ASN A 67 -4.07 -4.13 24.50
C ASN A 67 -3.33 -3.64 23.23
N TYR A 68 -2.07 -3.20 23.37
CA TYR A 68 -1.30 -2.57 22.30
C TYR A 68 0.13 -3.10 22.14
N SER A 69 0.55 -4.07 22.95
CA SER A 69 1.84 -4.73 22.81
C SER A 69 1.68 -6.26 22.85
N GLY A 70 2.66 -6.97 22.30
CA GLY A 70 2.67 -8.43 22.26
C GLY A 70 1.53 -9.00 21.40
N GLU A 71 1.00 -10.15 21.82
CA GLU A 71 -0.03 -10.91 21.10
C GLU A 71 -1.35 -10.14 20.92
N ALA A 72 -1.63 -9.14 21.77
CA ALA A 72 -2.81 -8.29 21.65
C ALA A 72 -2.83 -7.39 20.40
N THR A 73 -1.71 -7.28 19.67
CA THR A 73 -1.62 -6.57 18.38
C THR A 73 -2.00 -7.44 17.18
N THR A 74 -2.15 -8.76 17.38
CA THR A 74 -2.57 -9.67 16.32
C THR A 74 -4.09 -9.62 16.12
N PRO A 75 -4.61 -9.88 14.90
CA PRO A 75 -6.05 -9.91 14.66
C PRO A 75 -6.71 -10.98 15.53
N GLN A 76 -7.57 -10.58 16.46
CA GLN A 76 -8.32 -11.53 17.29
C GLN A 76 -9.40 -12.19 16.43
N LEU A 77 -9.21 -13.47 16.12
CA LEU A 77 -10.14 -14.28 15.32
C LEU A 77 -11.31 -14.85 16.17
N CYS A 78 -11.21 -14.77 17.49
CA CYS A 78 -12.18 -15.33 18.43
C CYS A 78 -13.05 -14.24 19.07
N ASN A 79 -14.36 -14.46 19.09
CA ASN A 79 -15.33 -13.61 19.81
C ASN A 79 -15.67 -14.27 21.15
N TYR A 80 -15.60 -13.50 22.24
CA TYR A 80 -15.89 -13.98 23.59
C TYR A 80 -17.15 -13.31 24.14
N ALA A 81 -17.92 -14.03 24.96
CA ALA A 81 -19.07 -13.49 25.67
C ALA A 81 -19.15 -14.09 27.07
N LEU A 82 -19.52 -13.28 28.06
CA LEU A 82 -19.76 -13.71 29.44
C LEU A 82 -21.24 -14.06 29.60
N GLY A 83 -21.54 -15.31 29.92
CA GLY A 83 -22.88 -15.76 30.25
C GLY A 83 -23.08 -15.83 31.76
N VAL A 84 -24.10 -15.14 32.28
CA VAL A 84 -24.58 -15.32 33.66
C VAL A 84 -25.91 -16.06 33.60
N PHE A 85 -25.90 -17.31 34.06
CA PHE A 85 -27.08 -18.16 34.11
C PHE A 85 -27.68 -18.15 35.52
N ASP A 86 -28.95 -17.80 35.61
CA ASP A 86 -29.71 -17.92 36.84
C ASP A 86 -30.52 -19.23 36.81
N LYS A 87 -30.21 -20.14 37.73
CA LYS A 87 -30.81 -21.48 37.80
C LYS A 87 -32.27 -21.45 38.23
N GLU A 88 -32.69 -20.46 39.02
CA GLU A 88 -34.04 -20.38 39.56
C GLU A 88 -35.01 -19.79 38.54
N SER A 89 -34.58 -18.76 37.80
CA SER A 89 -35.39 -18.14 36.74
C SER A 89 -35.23 -18.81 35.37
N GLY A 90 -34.22 -19.66 35.18
CA GLY A 90 -33.92 -20.31 33.90
C GLY A 90 -33.42 -19.35 32.80
N VAL A 91 -33.01 -18.13 33.18
CA VAL A 91 -32.60 -17.08 32.22
C VAL A 91 -31.09 -17.01 32.11
N LEU A 92 -30.58 -17.09 30.87
CA LEU A 92 -29.18 -16.86 30.52
C LEU A 92 -28.98 -15.43 30.01
N LYS A 93 -28.19 -14.61 30.72
CA LYS A 93 -27.79 -13.28 30.27
C LYS A 93 -26.41 -13.33 29.65
N MET A 94 -26.33 -13.08 28.33
CA MET A 94 -25.07 -13.06 27.59
C MET A 94 -24.59 -11.61 27.39
N VAL A 95 -23.36 -11.32 27.80
CA VAL A 95 -22.70 -10.02 27.62
C VAL A 95 -21.49 -10.21 26.69
N PRO A 96 -21.51 -9.70 25.44
CA PRO A 96 -20.37 -9.80 24.54
C PRO A 96 -19.18 -9.00 25.06
N ILE A 97 -17.99 -9.60 24.99
CA ILE A 97 -16.73 -8.97 25.40
C ILE A 97 -16.05 -8.45 24.13
N ALA A 98 -15.78 -7.14 24.08
CA ALA A 98 -15.03 -6.56 22.98
C ALA A 98 -13.60 -7.09 22.97
N ALA A 99 -13.10 -7.48 21.80
CA ALA A 99 -11.75 -8.03 21.57
C ALA A 99 -10.63 -7.20 22.25
N ASN A 100 -10.72 -5.88 22.17
CA ASN A 100 -9.75 -4.95 22.78
C ASN A 100 -9.82 -4.84 24.32
N ARG A 101 -10.66 -5.65 24.98
CA ARG A 101 -10.83 -5.72 26.44
C ARG A 101 -10.39 -7.06 27.04
N ILE A 102 -9.75 -7.92 26.26
CA ILE A 102 -9.13 -9.16 26.74
C ILE A 102 -7.63 -8.92 26.87
N PHE A 103 -7.11 -9.08 28.09
CA PHE A 103 -5.71 -8.77 28.41
C PHE A 103 -4.98 -10.06 28.83
N ARG A 104 -3.89 -10.37 28.12
CA ARG A 104 -2.92 -11.35 28.60
C ARG A 104 -2.02 -10.66 29.61
N LEU A 105 -1.93 -11.23 30.82
CA LEU A 105 -1.13 -10.68 31.91
C LEU A 105 0.28 -11.30 31.89
N GLU A 106 1.30 -10.45 31.98
CA GLU A 106 2.70 -10.86 32.08
C GLU A 106 3.28 -10.46 33.46
N PRO A 107 4.00 -11.35 34.16
CA PRO A 107 4.59 -11.04 35.45
C PRO A 107 5.76 -10.06 35.30
N LYS A 108 5.77 -8.99 36.08
CA LYS A 108 6.86 -8.02 36.22
C LYS A 108 7.31 -7.94 37.67
N PHE A 109 8.62 -8.06 37.90
CA PHE A 109 9.21 -8.00 39.24
C PHE A 109 9.58 -6.56 39.60
N VAL A 110 9.19 -6.11 40.79
CA VAL A 110 9.58 -4.81 41.35
C VAL A 110 11.07 -4.87 41.70
N GLY A 111 11.92 -4.23 40.88
CA GLY A 111 13.38 -4.14 41.11
C GLY A 111 14.26 -4.45 39.90
N LEU A 112 13.72 -4.99 38.81
CA LEU A 112 14.39 -4.99 37.50
C LEU A 112 13.70 -3.96 36.61
N GLU A 113 14.22 -2.72 36.62
CA GLU A 113 14.08 -1.84 35.46
C GLU A 113 14.81 -2.52 34.29
N GLN A 114 14.10 -3.40 33.59
CA GLN A 114 14.45 -3.65 32.20
C GLN A 114 14.24 -2.33 31.46
N PRO A 115 15.20 -1.90 30.63
CA PRO A 115 15.11 -0.64 29.93
C PRO A 115 13.79 -0.62 29.18
N GLU A 116 13.00 0.39 29.50
CA GLU A 116 11.86 0.77 28.70
C GLU A 116 12.30 0.78 27.24
N ASN A 117 11.76 -0.13 26.43
CA ASN A 117 11.64 0.11 24.99
C ASN A 117 10.51 1.14 24.74
N GLU A 118 10.37 2.13 25.63
CA GLU A 118 9.80 3.42 25.29
C GLU A 118 10.95 4.19 24.66
N ARG A 119 11.00 4.20 23.34
CA ARG A 119 11.83 5.19 22.64
C ARG A 119 11.12 6.52 22.80
N PRO A 120 11.71 7.52 23.48
CA PRO A 120 11.36 8.91 23.22
C PRO A 120 11.80 9.22 21.78
N ASP A 121 11.04 10.10 21.12
CA ASP A 121 11.35 10.58 19.78
C ASP A 121 12.73 11.26 19.73
N GLU A 122 13.75 10.57 19.21
CA GLU A 122 15.05 11.14 18.83
C GLU A 122 15.58 10.51 17.52
N PRO A 123 16.44 11.23 16.77
CA PRO A 123 16.45 11.21 15.30
C PRO A 123 17.03 9.91 14.72
N LYS A 124 16.38 9.47 13.62
CA LYS A 124 16.77 8.33 12.81
C LYS A 124 17.97 8.70 11.93
N GLU A 125 19.18 8.28 12.28
CA GLU A 125 20.21 8.23 11.23
C GLU A 125 21.22 7.06 11.32
N GLU A 126 21.42 6.40 12.48
CA GLU A 126 22.54 5.42 12.57
C GLU A 126 22.17 3.93 12.81
N VAL A 127 20.90 3.56 12.94
CA VAL A 127 20.49 2.17 13.34
C VAL A 127 19.97 1.29 12.17
N THR A 128 20.07 1.73 10.92
CA THR A 128 19.45 1.03 9.77
C THR A 128 20.27 -0.15 9.23
N VAL A 129 21.61 -0.08 9.27
CA VAL A 129 22.49 -1.06 8.60
C VAL A 129 22.57 -2.38 9.37
N GLU A 130 22.89 -2.34 10.68
CA GLU A 130 23.02 -3.57 11.48
C GLU A 130 21.72 -4.38 11.58
N ARG A 131 20.57 -3.69 11.57
CA ARG A 131 19.26 -4.34 11.62
C ARG A 131 18.92 -5.02 10.29
N ALA A 132 19.31 -4.41 9.17
CA ALA A 132 19.16 -5.00 7.85
C ALA A 132 20.05 -6.25 7.68
N ASP A 133 21.29 -6.21 8.19
CA ASP A 133 22.22 -7.33 8.09
C ASP A 133 21.78 -8.53 8.93
N LYS A 134 21.27 -8.30 10.14
CA LYS A 134 20.66 -9.36 10.97
C LYS A 134 19.44 -10.00 10.30
N PHE A 135 18.60 -9.20 9.63
CA PHE A 135 17.46 -9.71 8.87
C PHE A 135 17.87 -10.48 7.60
N ARG A 136 18.91 -10.03 6.89
CA ARG A 136 19.50 -10.74 5.75
C ARG A 136 20.03 -12.11 6.17
N ASN A 137 20.72 -12.18 7.31
CA ASN A 137 21.30 -13.41 7.82
C ASN A 137 20.22 -14.42 8.27
N LEU A 138 19.16 -13.95 8.94
CA LEU A 138 17.98 -14.76 9.26
C LEU A 138 17.27 -15.30 8.00
N THR A 139 17.17 -14.49 6.95
CA THR A 139 16.54 -14.90 5.68
C THR A 139 17.37 -15.95 4.95
N LEU A 140 18.70 -15.85 5.00
CA LEU A 140 19.59 -16.88 4.43
C LEU A 140 19.49 -18.21 5.18
N MET A 141 19.37 -18.20 6.51
CA MET A 141 19.32 -19.42 7.31
C MET A 141 17.98 -20.17 7.27
N TYR A 142 16.85 -19.46 7.19
CA TYR A 142 15.52 -20.07 7.34
C TYR A 142 14.68 -20.10 6.05
N SER A 143 15.19 -19.58 4.93
CA SER A 143 14.45 -19.52 3.67
C SER A 143 14.81 -20.67 2.72
N THR A 144 13.90 -20.96 1.78
CA THR A 144 14.11 -21.97 0.76
C THR A 144 15.05 -21.48 -0.34
N LYS A 145 15.86 -22.38 -0.93
CA LYS A 145 16.83 -22.07 -2.01
C LYS A 145 16.23 -21.24 -3.18
N LYS A 146 14.94 -21.39 -3.46
CA LYS A 146 14.22 -20.63 -4.50
C LYS A 146 14.02 -19.15 -4.14
N ASN A 147 13.78 -18.84 -2.86
CA ASN A 147 13.61 -17.48 -2.37
C ASN A 147 14.95 -16.76 -2.27
N ILE A 148 15.99 -17.44 -1.79
CA ILE A 148 17.36 -16.91 -1.73
C ILE A 148 17.83 -16.45 -3.13
N ARG A 149 17.70 -17.31 -4.15
CA ARG A 149 18.04 -16.95 -5.54
C ARG A 149 17.23 -15.77 -6.09
N ARG A 150 15.96 -15.63 -5.69
CA ARG A 150 15.14 -14.48 -6.11
C ARG A 150 15.64 -13.20 -5.45
N ASP A 151 16.00 -13.24 -4.19
CA ASP A 151 16.47 -12.06 -3.47
C ASP A 151 17.90 -11.67 -3.92
N GLU A 152 18.78 -12.63 -4.22
CA GLU A 152 20.07 -12.37 -4.88
C GLU A 152 19.89 -11.73 -6.28
N LYS A 153 18.93 -12.23 -7.08
CA LYS A 153 18.60 -11.64 -8.37
C LYS A 153 18.01 -10.23 -8.22
N ARG A 154 17.33 -9.91 -7.11
CA ARG A 154 16.82 -8.56 -6.83
C ARG A 154 17.93 -7.62 -6.36
N GLU A 155 18.85 -8.09 -5.54
CA GLU A 155 19.96 -7.30 -5.04
C GLU A 155 20.95 -6.94 -6.16
N THR A 156 21.22 -7.88 -7.07
CA THR A 156 22.05 -7.61 -8.27
C THR A 156 21.42 -6.54 -9.16
N LEU A 157 20.10 -6.52 -9.34
CA LEU A 157 19.40 -5.46 -10.07
C LEU A 157 19.56 -4.10 -9.38
N ARG A 158 19.43 -4.04 -8.05
CA ARG A 158 19.63 -2.81 -7.26
C ARG A 158 21.07 -2.30 -7.28
N GLN A 159 22.05 -3.20 -7.21
CA GLN A 159 23.48 -2.84 -7.30
C GLN A 159 23.92 -2.37 -8.69
N THR A 160 23.07 -2.53 -9.72
CA THR A 160 23.34 -1.94 -11.04
C THR A 160 22.93 -0.46 -11.09
N GLU A 161 22.19 0.02 -10.09
CA GLU A 161 21.71 1.41 -9.94
C GLU A 161 22.41 2.18 -8.80
N ASP A 162 23.42 1.58 -8.14
CA ASP A 162 24.14 2.18 -7.01
C ASP A 162 25.26 3.15 -7.51
N PRO A 163 25.40 4.37 -6.94
CA PRO A 163 26.26 5.44 -7.49
C PRO A 163 27.77 5.15 -7.40
N GLY A 164 28.21 4.11 -6.68
CA GLY A 164 29.63 3.74 -6.53
C GLY A 164 30.31 3.20 -7.80
N LYS A 165 29.57 2.85 -8.86
CA LYS A 165 30.14 2.49 -10.17
C LYS A 165 30.26 3.67 -11.14
N GLN A 166 29.80 4.86 -10.75
CA GLN A 166 29.93 6.08 -11.53
C GLN A 166 31.36 6.67 -11.47
N GLU A 167 32.06 6.49 -10.34
CA GLU A 167 33.40 7.08 -10.11
C GLU A 167 34.46 6.59 -11.11
N ASN A 168 34.30 5.37 -11.65
CA ASN A 168 35.23 4.81 -12.63
C ASN A 168 34.94 5.27 -14.07
N MET A 169 33.74 5.81 -14.32
CA MET A 169 33.37 6.47 -15.58
C MET A 169 33.75 7.96 -15.55
N ASP A 170 33.66 8.61 -14.39
CA ASP A 170 33.98 10.03 -14.21
C ASP A 170 35.48 10.33 -14.37
N GLN A 171 36.37 9.39 -14.01
CA GLN A 171 37.80 9.54 -14.29
C GLN A 171 38.15 9.51 -15.78
N LYS A 172 37.31 8.90 -16.63
CA LYS A 172 37.47 8.89 -18.10
C LYS A 172 36.82 10.08 -18.81
N LEU A 173 36.00 10.88 -18.12
CA LEU A 173 35.27 12.02 -18.68
C LEU A 173 35.85 13.40 -18.32
N LYS A 174 36.91 13.46 -17.50
CA LYS A 174 37.62 14.72 -17.13
C LYS A 174 38.26 15.49 -18.30
N GLY A 175 38.20 14.96 -19.54
CA GLY A 175 38.71 15.62 -20.74
C GLY A 175 37.70 16.45 -21.54
N ILE A 176 36.40 16.41 -21.23
CA ILE A 176 35.39 17.10 -22.06
C ILE A 176 34.70 18.18 -21.25
N LYS A 177 35.03 19.44 -21.57
CA LYS A 177 34.49 20.65 -20.96
C LYS A 177 33.08 20.90 -21.50
N VAL A 178 32.07 20.22 -20.95
CA VAL A 178 30.65 20.51 -21.22
C VAL A 178 30.03 21.18 -19.99
N ASN A 179 29.27 22.24 -20.23
CA ASN A 179 28.72 23.15 -19.23
C ASN A 179 27.63 22.45 -18.38
N THR A 180 28.04 21.81 -17.28
CA THR A 180 27.20 20.95 -16.41
C THR A 180 26.03 21.69 -15.76
N LYS A 181 26.12 23.01 -15.56
CA LYS A 181 25.05 23.82 -14.95
C LYS A 181 23.79 23.96 -15.81
N ALA A 182 23.89 23.79 -17.14
CA ALA A 182 22.72 23.85 -18.03
C ALA A 182 21.94 22.52 -18.07
N LEU A 183 22.62 21.39 -17.89
CA LEU A 183 22.01 20.06 -17.93
C LEU A 183 21.30 19.70 -16.60
N GLU A 184 21.84 20.10 -15.45
CA GLU A 184 21.17 19.94 -14.15
C GLU A 184 19.92 20.82 -14.03
N ALA A 185 19.92 22.01 -14.65
CA ALA A 185 18.76 22.88 -14.71
C ALA A 185 17.61 22.28 -15.55
N ILE A 186 17.92 21.50 -16.60
CA ILE A 186 16.93 20.80 -17.44
C ILE A 186 16.38 19.56 -16.74
N ALA A 187 17.22 18.76 -16.08
CA ALA A 187 16.77 17.58 -15.33
C ALA A 187 15.89 17.96 -14.12
N SER A 188 16.18 19.10 -13.48
CA SER A 188 15.39 19.63 -12.36
C SER A 188 14.08 20.28 -12.81
N THR A 189 13.98 20.74 -14.06
CA THR A 189 12.74 21.28 -14.66
C THR A 189 11.89 20.22 -15.37
N ALA A 190 12.45 19.09 -15.80
CA ALA A 190 11.71 18.01 -16.45
C ALA A 190 10.65 17.35 -15.54
N ASN A 191 10.93 17.21 -14.24
CA ASN A 191 9.94 16.77 -13.25
C ASN A 191 8.83 17.80 -13.01
N ALA A 192 9.07 19.08 -13.31
CA ALA A 192 8.07 20.14 -13.17
C ALA A 192 7.09 20.19 -14.36
N LEU A 193 7.43 19.59 -15.51
CA LEU A 193 6.61 19.65 -16.72
C LEU A 193 5.61 18.51 -16.89
N ASN A 194 5.59 17.51 -16.00
CA ASN A 194 4.68 16.36 -16.09
C ASN A 194 4.77 15.59 -17.44
N ILE A 195 5.99 15.48 -18.01
CA ILE A 195 6.22 14.81 -19.30
C ILE A 195 6.97 13.48 -19.09
N PRO A 196 6.60 12.39 -19.79
CA PRO A 196 7.37 11.15 -19.78
C PRO A 196 8.79 11.33 -20.34
N PRO A 197 9.73 10.40 -20.08
CA PRO A 197 11.08 10.45 -20.62
C PRO A 197 11.07 10.63 -22.14
N TYR A 198 11.66 11.75 -22.59
CA TYR A 198 11.71 12.14 -23.99
C TYR A 198 13.15 12.35 -24.47
N ASP A 199 13.34 12.35 -25.77
CA ASP A 199 14.61 12.61 -26.44
C ASP A 199 14.46 13.83 -27.37
N LEU A 200 15.22 14.89 -27.09
CA LEU A 200 15.21 16.15 -27.85
C LEU A 200 15.87 16.01 -29.22
N GLU A 201 16.81 15.08 -29.35
CA GLU A 201 17.57 14.86 -30.58
C GLU A 201 16.83 13.91 -31.54
N ALA A 202 15.66 13.42 -31.14
CA ALA A 202 14.86 12.51 -31.94
C ALA A 202 14.29 13.23 -33.17
N THR A 203 14.79 12.84 -34.34
CA THR A 203 14.29 13.32 -35.64
C THR A 203 13.06 12.57 -36.14
N VAL A 204 12.61 11.53 -35.41
CA VAL A 204 11.47 10.68 -35.75
C VAL A 204 10.52 10.61 -34.56
N ALA A 205 9.21 10.74 -34.80
CA ALA A 205 8.17 10.73 -33.76
C ALA A 205 8.24 9.49 -32.85
N GLU A 206 8.49 8.30 -33.42
CA GLU A 206 8.65 7.05 -32.68
C GLU A 206 9.81 7.05 -31.67
N LYS A 207 10.84 7.87 -31.92
CA LYS A 207 12.04 7.96 -31.07
C LYS A 207 11.95 9.11 -30.07
N ALA A 208 11.01 10.04 -30.26
CA ALA A 208 10.80 11.16 -29.35
C ALA A 208 10.48 10.70 -27.92
N TYR A 209 9.82 9.56 -27.78
CA TYR A 209 9.53 8.91 -26.51
C TYR A 209 10.07 7.46 -26.51
N PRO A 210 11.32 7.24 -26.05
CA PRO A 210 11.90 5.90 -26.06
C PRO A 210 11.09 4.91 -25.22
N LEU A 211 10.43 3.95 -25.88
CA LEU A 211 9.55 2.98 -25.21
C LEU A 211 10.27 2.15 -24.15
N ASP A 212 11.56 1.84 -24.33
CA ASP A 212 12.38 1.12 -23.34
C ASP A 212 12.59 1.89 -22.03
N LYS A 213 12.47 3.23 -22.06
CA LYS A 213 12.52 4.08 -20.86
C LYS A 213 11.16 4.18 -20.16
N ILE A 214 10.06 3.95 -20.89
CA ILE A 214 8.69 3.96 -20.35
C ILE A 214 8.34 2.58 -19.78
N ILE A 215 8.51 1.54 -20.59
CA ILE A 215 8.26 0.14 -20.26
C ILE A 215 9.60 -0.60 -20.28
N LEU A 216 10.07 -1.00 -19.10
CA LEU A 216 11.36 -1.65 -18.94
C LEU A 216 11.33 -3.06 -19.54
N LYS A 217 12.48 -3.56 -20.01
CA LYS A 217 12.58 -4.88 -20.67
C LYS A 217 11.99 -6.05 -19.87
N GLY A 218 12.13 -6.04 -18.54
CA GLY A 218 11.57 -7.08 -17.67
C GLY A 218 10.07 -6.95 -17.37
N GLU A 219 9.42 -5.86 -17.80
CA GLU A 219 7.99 -5.62 -17.58
C GLU A 219 7.14 -6.25 -18.68
N TRP A 220 7.68 -6.37 -19.90
CA TRP A 220 6.97 -6.91 -21.06
C TRP A 220 6.42 -8.32 -20.85
N ASP A 221 7.09 -9.15 -20.04
CA ASP A 221 6.63 -10.50 -19.71
C ASP A 221 5.32 -10.51 -18.91
N TYR A 222 4.94 -9.38 -18.29
CA TYR A 222 3.71 -9.23 -17.51
C TYR A 222 2.59 -8.53 -18.29
N LEU A 223 2.81 -8.19 -19.57
CA LEU A 223 1.90 -7.41 -20.41
C LEU A 223 1.34 -8.27 -21.57
N LEU A 224 1.17 -9.56 -21.33
CA LEU A 224 0.79 -10.54 -22.36
C LEU A 224 -0.70 -10.84 -22.39
N ASP A 225 -1.50 -10.31 -21.47
CA ASP A 225 -2.93 -10.62 -21.31
C ASP A 225 -3.74 -10.38 -22.60
N ILE A 226 -3.63 -9.19 -23.20
CA ILE A 226 -4.34 -8.86 -24.45
C ILE A 226 -3.81 -9.69 -25.61
N PHE A 227 -2.50 -9.96 -25.64
CA PHE A 227 -1.89 -10.77 -26.69
C PHE A 227 -2.41 -12.21 -26.64
N GLU A 228 -2.43 -12.80 -25.45
CA GLU A 228 -2.95 -14.16 -25.21
C GLU A 228 -4.44 -14.25 -25.52
N LEU A 229 -5.26 -13.26 -25.14
CA LEU A 229 -6.67 -13.19 -25.50
C LEU A 229 -6.88 -13.16 -27.02
N THR A 230 -6.11 -12.33 -27.71
CA THR A 230 -6.17 -12.21 -29.18
C THR A 230 -5.75 -13.50 -29.85
N GLN A 231 -4.73 -14.21 -29.33
CA GLN A 231 -4.32 -15.52 -29.87
C GLN A 231 -5.34 -16.63 -29.60
N ALA A 232 -6.06 -16.55 -28.48
CA ALA A 232 -7.14 -17.48 -28.15
C ALA A 232 -8.44 -17.23 -28.94
N GLY A 233 -8.53 -16.12 -29.69
CA GLY A 233 -9.75 -15.72 -30.40
C GLY A 233 -10.86 -15.25 -29.46
N SER A 234 -10.52 -14.84 -28.23
CA SER A 234 -11.46 -14.35 -27.24
C SER A 234 -11.64 -12.84 -27.37
N ASP A 235 -12.89 -12.38 -27.31
CA ASP A 235 -13.19 -10.95 -27.31
C ASP A 235 -12.75 -10.25 -26.01
N VAL A 236 -12.39 -8.98 -26.16
CA VAL A 236 -11.98 -8.12 -25.05
C VAL A 236 -13.23 -7.55 -24.39
N ASP A 237 -13.48 -7.96 -23.15
CA ASP A 237 -14.66 -7.56 -22.38
C ASP A 237 -14.60 -6.06 -22.02
N PRO A 238 -15.61 -5.25 -22.43
CA PRO A 238 -15.68 -3.82 -22.12
C PRO A 238 -15.88 -3.51 -20.63
N GLU A 239 -16.24 -4.49 -19.78
CA GLU A 239 -16.21 -4.31 -18.33
C GLU A 239 -14.78 -4.34 -17.77
N VAL A 240 -13.92 -5.18 -18.36
CA VAL A 240 -12.56 -5.47 -17.90
C VAL A 240 -11.52 -4.56 -18.54
N TYR A 241 -11.76 -4.07 -19.75
CA TYR A 241 -10.82 -3.23 -20.48
C TYR A 241 -11.39 -1.82 -20.78
N PRO A 242 -10.54 -0.78 -20.82
CA PRO A 242 -10.94 0.57 -21.21
C PRO A 242 -11.53 0.60 -22.64
N SER A 243 -12.41 1.56 -22.91
CA SER A 243 -13.05 1.70 -24.23
C SER A 243 -12.04 1.98 -25.35
N PHE A 244 -10.99 2.75 -25.07
CA PHE A 244 -9.86 2.95 -25.99
C PHE A 244 -9.24 1.61 -26.41
N VAL A 245 -9.01 0.71 -25.46
CA VAL A 245 -8.41 -0.59 -25.73
C VAL A 245 -9.34 -1.44 -26.57
N CYS A 246 -10.61 -1.58 -26.16
CA CYS A 246 -11.62 -2.33 -26.91
C CYS A 246 -11.73 -1.85 -28.36
N ASN A 247 -11.72 -0.52 -28.57
CA ASN A 247 -11.82 0.09 -29.89
C ASN A 247 -10.58 -0.16 -30.76
N ARG A 248 -9.39 -0.46 -30.21
CA ARG A 248 -8.14 -0.65 -30.99
C ARG A 248 -7.67 -2.11 -31.09
N VAL A 249 -8.26 -3.03 -30.34
CA VAL A 249 -7.85 -4.46 -30.35
C VAL A 249 -7.92 -5.06 -31.76
N HIS A 250 -8.92 -4.70 -32.58
CA HIS A 250 -9.03 -5.16 -33.96
C HIS A 250 -7.78 -4.85 -34.83
N LYS A 251 -7.02 -3.80 -34.51
CA LYS A 251 -5.75 -3.49 -35.21
C LYS A 251 -4.71 -4.60 -35.04
N LEU A 252 -4.77 -5.37 -33.96
CA LEU A 252 -3.88 -6.50 -33.71
C LEU A 252 -4.11 -7.64 -34.71
N GLU A 253 -5.32 -7.81 -35.23
CA GLU A 253 -5.66 -8.84 -36.21
C GLU A 253 -5.15 -8.47 -37.62
N ILE A 254 -5.09 -7.17 -37.92
CA ILE A 254 -4.62 -6.65 -39.21
C ILE A 254 -3.09 -6.75 -39.32
N LEU A 255 -2.37 -6.70 -38.20
CA LEU A 255 -0.91 -6.77 -38.16
C LEU A 255 -0.40 -8.19 -38.46
N LYS A 256 0.39 -8.33 -39.53
CA LYS A 256 1.02 -9.60 -39.92
C LYS A 256 2.27 -9.96 -39.11
N ASP A 257 2.94 -8.97 -38.53
CA ASP A 257 4.18 -9.15 -37.78
C ASP A 257 3.88 -9.43 -36.31
N GLU A 258 4.13 -10.67 -35.89
CA GLU A 258 3.96 -11.14 -34.50
C GLU A 258 4.71 -10.28 -33.48
N SER A 259 5.90 -9.78 -33.82
CA SER A 259 6.69 -8.97 -32.90
C SER A 259 6.03 -7.60 -32.65
N LYS A 260 5.51 -6.97 -33.72
CA LYS A 260 4.75 -5.72 -33.64
C LYS A 260 3.40 -5.92 -32.97
N LYS A 261 2.73 -7.04 -33.26
CA LYS A 261 1.46 -7.42 -32.60
C LYS A 261 1.66 -7.57 -31.10
N LYS A 262 2.68 -8.33 -30.67
CA LYS A 262 3.04 -8.50 -29.26
C LYS A 262 3.38 -7.16 -28.60
N ARG A 263 4.16 -6.30 -29.27
CA ARG A 263 4.50 -4.97 -28.77
C ARG A 263 3.25 -4.09 -28.58
N MET A 264 2.37 -4.04 -29.58
CA MET A 264 1.14 -3.24 -29.50
C MET A 264 0.18 -3.76 -28.42
N ALA A 265 -0.01 -5.07 -28.32
CA ALA A 265 -0.81 -5.68 -27.26
C ALA A 265 -0.23 -5.36 -25.88
N GLY A 266 1.11 -5.40 -25.72
CA GLY A 266 1.77 -5.02 -24.48
C GLY A 266 1.56 -3.55 -24.11
N ILE A 267 1.55 -2.64 -25.08
CA ILE A 267 1.24 -1.23 -24.84
C ILE A 267 -0.21 -1.05 -24.40
N LEU A 268 -1.17 -1.70 -25.06
CA LEU A 268 -2.59 -1.68 -24.68
C LEU A 268 -2.82 -2.23 -23.26
N SER A 269 -2.11 -3.29 -22.90
CA SER A 269 -2.11 -3.88 -21.57
C SER A 269 -1.59 -2.88 -20.54
N TYR A 270 -0.46 -2.23 -20.84
CA TYR A 270 0.13 -1.22 -19.97
C TYR A 270 -0.79 -0.01 -19.75
N ILE A 271 -1.45 0.48 -20.81
CA ILE A 271 -2.45 1.55 -20.73
C ILE A 271 -3.59 1.14 -19.78
N THR A 272 -4.09 -0.10 -19.91
CA THR A 272 -5.11 -0.64 -19.01
C THR A 272 -4.64 -0.61 -17.56
N HIS A 273 -3.42 -1.07 -17.29
CA HIS A 273 -2.84 -1.07 -15.96
C HIS A 273 -2.69 0.36 -15.37
N LEU A 274 -2.28 1.35 -16.16
CA LEU A 274 -2.18 2.75 -15.73
C LEU A 274 -3.54 3.36 -15.39
N ILE A 275 -4.55 3.17 -16.26
CA ILE A 275 -5.91 3.68 -16.05
C ILE A 275 -6.52 3.07 -14.80
N ARG A 276 -6.39 1.74 -14.64
CA ARG A 276 -6.92 1.03 -13.47
C ARG A 276 -6.18 1.41 -12.18
N PHE A 277 -4.88 1.70 -12.26
CA PHE A 277 -4.12 2.24 -11.12
C PHE A 277 -4.67 3.61 -10.72
N LYS A 278 -4.84 4.53 -11.67
CA LYS A 278 -5.46 5.84 -11.41
C LYS A 278 -6.85 5.71 -10.79
N ASP A 279 -7.68 4.83 -11.32
CA ASP A 279 -9.04 4.59 -10.84
C ASP A 279 -9.07 4.05 -9.40
N LYS A 280 -8.12 3.18 -9.04
CA LYS A 280 -7.97 2.67 -7.67
C LYS A 280 -7.63 3.77 -6.66
N HIS A 281 -6.93 4.81 -7.11
CA HIS A 281 -6.53 5.95 -6.29
C HIS A 281 -7.49 7.16 -6.43
N SER A 282 -8.61 7.00 -7.14
CA SER A 282 -9.66 8.00 -7.28
C SER A 282 -10.89 7.61 -6.46
N MET A 283 -11.65 8.59 -5.96
CA MET A 283 -12.88 8.33 -5.18
C MET A 283 -13.97 7.66 -6.02
N ASP A 284 -14.10 8.06 -7.30
CA ASP A 284 -15.17 7.57 -8.17
C ASP A 284 -14.78 6.34 -8.99
N GLY A 285 -13.47 6.04 -9.07
CA GLY A 285 -12.91 4.98 -9.93
C GLY A 285 -12.79 3.61 -9.27
N VAL A 286 -12.95 3.50 -7.94
CA VAL A 286 -12.61 2.26 -7.22
C VAL A 286 -13.40 1.03 -7.73
N SER A 287 -14.66 1.20 -8.15
CA SER A 287 -15.48 0.11 -8.71
C SER A 287 -14.90 -0.45 -10.01
N SER A 288 -14.42 0.44 -10.89
CA SER A 288 -13.71 0.14 -12.15
C SER A 288 -12.48 -0.74 -11.87
N ALA A 289 -11.70 -0.42 -10.84
CA ALA A 289 -10.45 -1.11 -10.55
C ALA A 289 -10.61 -2.40 -9.70
N LYS A 290 -11.79 -2.65 -9.11
CA LYS A 290 -11.99 -3.72 -8.10
C LYS A 290 -11.62 -5.13 -8.57
N ARG A 291 -11.86 -5.45 -9.84
CA ARG A 291 -11.63 -6.79 -10.41
C ARG A 291 -10.32 -6.90 -11.18
N HIS A 292 -9.60 -5.79 -11.36
CA HIS A 292 -8.37 -5.78 -12.13
C HIS A 292 -7.19 -6.34 -11.34
N LYS A 293 -6.50 -7.32 -11.91
CA LYS A 293 -5.28 -7.89 -11.32
C LYS A 293 -4.07 -7.16 -11.88
N LEU A 294 -3.60 -6.14 -11.17
CA LEU A 294 -2.37 -5.43 -11.49
C LEU A 294 -1.15 -6.28 -11.06
N PRO A 295 -0.22 -6.62 -11.98
CA PRO A 295 1.02 -7.31 -11.61
C PRO A 295 1.79 -6.55 -10.53
N ASN A 296 2.29 -7.25 -9.51
CA ASN A 296 2.96 -6.63 -8.36
C ASN A 296 4.15 -5.74 -8.75
N ILE A 297 4.90 -6.12 -9.79
CA ILE A 297 6.03 -5.34 -10.30
C ILE A 297 5.57 -3.96 -10.79
N LEU A 298 4.47 -3.91 -11.56
CA LEU A 298 3.87 -2.68 -12.06
C LEU A 298 3.24 -1.88 -10.92
N SER A 299 2.57 -2.55 -9.98
CA SER A 299 2.01 -1.87 -8.81
C SER A 299 3.08 -1.18 -7.97
N GLN A 300 4.25 -1.79 -7.77
CA GLN A 300 5.35 -1.19 -7.03
C GLN A 300 5.94 0.00 -7.79
N LYS A 301 6.17 -0.14 -9.10
CA LYS A 301 6.66 0.96 -9.95
C LYS A 301 5.69 2.13 -9.97
N PHE A 302 4.39 1.89 -10.20
CA PHE A 302 3.39 2.95 -10.24
C PHE A 302 3.25 3.66 -8.90
N SER A 303 3.27 2.91 -7.79
CA SER A 303 3.31 3.52 -6.46
C SER A 303 4.58 4.35 -6.23
N SER A 304 5.73 3.92 -6.75
CA SER A 304 6.98 4.68 -6.64
C SER A 304 7.00 5.95 -7.52
N MET A 305 6.39 5.91 -8.70
CA MET A 305 6.42 7.02 -9.66
C MET A 305 5.31 8.04 -9.42
N PHE A 306 4.11 7.56 -9.09
CA PHE A 306 2.89 8.35 -8.99
C PHE A 306 2.28 8.39 -7.58
N GLY A 307 2.60 7.43 -6.72
CA GLY A 307 2.08 7.40 -5.35
C GLY A 307 2.75 8.39 -4.41
N SER A 308 2.13 8.59 -3.24
CA SER A 308 2.70 9.31 -2.10
C SER A 308 2.78 8.35 -0.91
N ALA A 309 3.84 8.43 -0.11
CA ALA A 309 4.15 7.46 0.96
C ALA A 309 3.03 7.32 2.01
N ASN A 310 2.15 8.32 2.14
CA ASN A 310 1.12 8.37 3.20
C ASN A 310 -0.31 8.58 2.69
N ASP A 311 -0.53 8.78 1.38
CA ASP A 311 -1.86 9.09 0.85
C ASP A 311 -2.44 7.96 0.01
N LYS A 312 -3.73 7.71 0.22
CA LYS A 312 -4.51 6.82 -0.66
C LYS A 312 -4.77 7.44 -2.03
N ARG A 313 -4.57 8.75 -2.19
CA ARG A 313 -4.83 9.52 -3.41
C ARG A 313 -3.52 9.92 -4.08
N ILE A 314 -3.51 9.92 -5.41
CA ILE A 314 -2.38 10.42 -6.19
C ILE A 314 -2.37 11.96 -6.12
N PRO A 315 -1.23 12.61 -5.81
CA PRO A 315 -1.12 14.07 -5.88
C PRO A 315 -1.41 14.61 -7.28
N ASP A 316 -2.01 15.80 -7.38
CA ASP A 316 -2.48 16.34 -8.67
C ASP A 316 -1.38 16.41 -9.75
N GLU A 317 -0.16 16.83 -9.39
CA GLU A 317 0.99 16.84 -10.32
C GLU A 317 1.31 15.44 -10.85
N LYS A 318 1.38 14.45 -9.96
CA LYS A 318 1.63 13.05 -10.33
C LYS A 318 0.49 12.46 -11.14
N GLN A 319 -0.73 12.91 -10.92
CA GLN A 319 -1.88 12.53 -11.73
C GLN A 319 -1.75 13.08 -13.16
N LYS A 320 -1.33 14.35 -13.31
CA LYS A 320 -1.03 14.95 -14.62
C LYS A 320 0.07 14.16 -15.35
N LEU A 321 1.15 13.81 -14.66
CA LEU A 321 2.21 12.98 -15.22
C LEU A 321 1.68 11.62 -15.69
N LEU A 322 0.86 10.93 -14.87
CA LEU A 322 0.25 9.65 -15.24
C LEU A 322 -0.58 9.78 -16.52
N ILE A 323 -1.38 10.85 -16.63
CA ILE A 323 -2.19 11.14 -17.83
C ILE A 323 -1.28 11.32 -19.05
N SER A 324 -0.19 12.08 -18.93
CA SER A 324 0.79 12.25 -20.02
C SER A 324 1.40 10.92 -20.47
N TYR A 325 1.70 10.00 -19.54
CA TYR A 325 2.17 8.65 -19.89
C TYR A 325 1.12 7.88 -20.70
N VAL A 326 -0.14 7.93 -20.30
CA VAL A 326 -1.25 7.28 -21.03
C VAL A 326 -1.40 7.87 -22.43
N LEU A 327 -1.32 9.20 -22.56
CA LEU A 327 -1.41 9.88 -23.85
C LEU A 327 -0.25 9.50 -24.79
N VAL A 328 0.99 9.54 -24.31
CA VAL A 328 2.16 9.14 -25.12
C VAL A 328 2.03 7.70 -25.59
N LEU A 329 1.62 6.77 -24.72
CA LEU A 329 1.41 5.38 -25.11
C LEU A 329 0.28 5.22 -26.13
N SER A 330 -0.77 6.03 -26.05
CA SER A 330 -1.85 6.02 -27.04
C SER A 330 -1.40 6.48 -28.43
N LEU A 331 -0.44 7.41 -28.51
CA LEU A 331 0.14 7.83 -29.78
C LEU A 331 0.84 6.67 -30.47
N PHE A 332 1.51 5.79 -29.72
CA PHE A 332 2.15 4.59 -30.30
C PHE A 332 1.15 3.57 -30.86
N VAL A 333 -0.09 3.54 -30.36
CA VAL A 333 -1.14 2.62 -30.83
C VAL A 333 -1.88 3.18 -32.06
N ASP A 334 -1.98 4.50 -32.17
CA ASP A 334 -2.71 5.19 -33.24
C ASP A 334 -1.78 5.82 -34.29
N ASP A 335 -0.53 5.36 -34.42
CA ASP A 335 0.47 5.87 -35.39
C ASP A 335 0.60 7.41 -35.34
N PHE A 336 0.60 7.96 -34.12
CA PHE A 336 0.66 9.40 -33.81
C PHE A 336 -0.52 10.22 -34.34
N ARG A 337 -1.66 9.56 -34.62
CA ARG A 337 -2.94 10.18 -35.01
C ARG A 337 -4.07 9.70 -34.10
N SER A 338 -4.01 10.09 -32.83
CA SER A 338 -5.01 9.71 -31.83
C SER A 338 -6.18 10.70 -31.74
N ASP A 339 -7.40 10.18 -31.68
CA ASP A 339 -8.57 10.94 -31.20
C ASP A 339 -8.65 10.83 -29.67
N PRO A 340 -8.59 11.95 -28.92
CA PRO A 340 -8.62 11.93 -27.46
C PRO A 340 -9.99 11.56 -26.86
N SER A 341 -11.05 11.44 -27.66
CA SER A 341 -12.43 11.27 -27.17
C SER A 341 -12.62 10.01 -26.31
N ASP A 342 -12.13 8.86 -26.79
CA ASP A 342 -12.20 7.59 -26.05
C ASP A 342 -11.34 7.63 -24.78
N MET A 343 -10.15 8.24 -24.88
CA MET A 343 -9.24 8.37 -23.76
C MET A 343 -9.80 9.27 -22.66
N ALA A 344 -10.48 10.36 -23.03
CA ALA A 344 -11.12 11.27 -22.09
C ALA A 344 -12.21 10.55 -21.29
N LYS A 345 -12.99 9.69 -21.96
CA LYS A 345 -14.01 8.85 -21.33
C LYS A 345 -13.40 7.87 -20.33
N ASP A 346 -12.35 7.16 -20.73
CA ASP A 346 -11.68 6.17 -19.87
C ASP A 346 -10.95 6.80 -18.69
N LEU A 347 -10.32 7.95 -18.90
CA LEU A 347 -9.68 8.73 -17.83
C LEU A 347 -10.69 9.46 -16.94
N ARG A 348 -11.97 9.54 -17.35
CA ARG A 348 -13.03 10.32 -16.68
C ARG A 348 -12.64 11.79 -16.50
N ILE A 349 -12.08 12.37 -17.55
CA ILE A 349 -11.64 13.77 -17.58
C ILE A 349 -12.40 14.49 -18.70
N ASN A 350 -12.69 15.77 -18.50
CA ASN A 350 -13.29 16.58 -19.54
C ASN A 350 -12.34 16.66 -20.76
N PRO A 351 -12.81 16.37 -22.00
CA PRO A 351 -11.99 16.47 -23.21
C PRO A 351 -11.24 17.80 -23.36
N ILE A 352 -11.80 18.91 -22.87
CA ILE A 352 -11.15 20.23 -22.90
C ILE A 352 -9.92 20.26 -21.99
N THR A 353 -10.01 19.69 -20.79
CA THR A 353 -8.88 19.59 -19.86
C THR A 353 -7.82 18.64 -20.41
N LEU A 354 -8.24 17.56 -21.09
CA LEU A 354 -7.30 16.62 -21.68
C LEU A 354 -6.43 17.27 -22.77
N ARG A 355 -6.94 18.26 -23.52
CA ARG A 355 -6.16 19.00 -24.53
C ARG A 355 -5.03 19.87 -23.96
N THR A 356 -5.03 20.12 -22.65
CA THR A 356 -3.96 20.89 -22.00
C THR A 356 -2.76 20.03 -21.60
N HIS A 357 -2.93 18.71 -21.66
CA HIS A 357 -1.88 17.70 -21.56
C HIS A 357 -1.38 17.34 -22.95
#